data_AF-A0A2U1IVS5-F1
#
_entry.id   AF-A0A2U1IVS5-F1
#
_cell.length_a   1.000
_cell.length_b   1.000
_cell.length_c   1.000
_cell.angle_alpha   90.00
_cell.angle_beta   90.00
_cell.angle_gamma   90.00
#
_symmetry.space_group_name_H-M   'P 1'
#
loop_
_entity.id
_entity.type
_entity.pdbx_description
1 polymer ?
#
loop_
_entity_poly.entity_id
_entity_poly.type
_entity_poly.pdbx_seq_one_letter_code
_entity_poly.pdbx_strand_id
1 'polypeptide(L)'
;MQPKVSVYFDFNSPYALLSAIRIYQIYNKDIGAIKQQETEYPLSTTDITHPVLSKVKFELRPIDFGSLSARTTKGVQVTRNPIRGKYTWSDPARTLPKLGIEKKLEEPNPSWWPQGVSLVNKVAYILMCRDTFHNAAKEVISNYNQADFDPSWRDTITEAGGSLESAIASEYVFRVYEQFMLEHNKLRDDGVLSGIVEKILAKYPEASRRLGGTSTVLELAKKSKSAKSVAQGFTEEAIGRGVFGVPTFSTEQGEIFWGNDHLVDAAIIASENHVTKAKL
;
A
#
# COMPACT_ATOMS: atom_id res chain seq x y z
N MET A 1 4.61 5.98 -21.16
CA MET A 1 4.19 5.20 -19.98
C MET A 1 4.39 6.09 -18.76
N GLN A 2 3.41 6.20 -17.86
CA GLN A 2 3.54 7.08 -16.68
C GLN A 2 4.70 6.60 -15.79
N PRO A 3 5.55 7.49 -15.26
CA PRO A 3 6.62 7.12 -14.33
C PRO A 3 6.09 6.48 -13.06
N LYS A 4 6.87 5.57 -12.48
CA LYS A 4 6.45 4.77 -11.33
C LYS A 4 7.27 5.05 -10.08
N VAL A 5 6.59 5.01 -8.95
CA VAL A 5 7.20 5.04 -7.60
C VAL A 5 6.78 3.78 -6.86
N SER A 6 7.73 2.90 -6.57
CA SER A 6 7.52 1.74 -5.72
C SER A 6 7.40 2.17 -4.26
N VAL A 7 6.40 1.66 -3.55
CA VAL A 7 6.11 2.00 -2.15
C VAL A 7 6.24 0.76 -1.28
N TYR A 8 7.38 0.62 -0.59
CA TYR A 8 7.63 -0.49 0.33
C TYR A 8 7.05 -0.19 1.71
N PHE A 9 6.23 -1.09 2.25
CA PHE A 9 5.63 -0.92 3.57
C PHE A 9 5.33 -2.24 4.28
N ASP A 10 5.16 -2.19 5.60
CA ASP A 10 4.70 -3.30 6.43
C ASP A 10 3.53 -2.83 7.30
N PHE A 11 2.49 -3.66 7.40
CA PHE A 11 1.27 -3.32 8.14
C PHE A 11 1.51 -3.06 9.65
N ASN A 12 2.64 -3.47 10.22
CA ASN A 12 3.01 -3.18 11.60
C ASN A 12 3.63 -1.78 11.79
N SER A 13 3.85 -1.00 10.72
CA SER A 13 4.45 0.35 10.83
C SER A 13 3.39 1.46 10.93
N PRO A 14 3.36 2.25 12.04
CA PRO A 14 2.44 3.37 12.15
C PRO A 14 2.79 4.54 11.23
N TYR A 15 4.05 4.70 10.81
CA TYR A 15 4.41 5.69 9.79
C TYR A 15 3.95 5.26 8.40
N ALA A 16 3.90 3.96 8.13
CA ALA A 16 3.39 3.46 6.86
C ALA A 16 1.86 3.62 6.74
N LEU A 17 1.12 3.59 7.85
CA LEU A 17 -0.29 3.99 7.89
C LEU A 17 -0.51 5.40 7.32
N LEU A 18 0.34 6.38 7.68
CA LEU A 18 0.20 7.75 7.15
C LEU A 18 0.36 7.80 5.63
N SER A 19 1.33 7.05 5.09
CA SER A 19 1.51 6.95 3.64
C SER A 19 0.36 6.22 2.96
N ALA A 20 -0.19 5.17 3.58
CA ALA A 20 -1.36 4.47 3.08
C ALA A 20 -2.60 5.37 3.02
N ILE A 21 -2.83 6.23 4.02
CA ILE A 21 -3.91 7.22 4.00
C ILE A 21 -3.74 8.19 2.83
N ARG A 22 -2.54 8.75 2.66
CA ARG A 22 -2.26 9.70 1.56
C ARG A 22 -2.50 9.07 0.19
N ILE A 23 -1.99 7.86 -0.03
CA ILE A 23 -2.18 7.14 -1.30
C ILE A 23 -3.65 6.78 -1.53
N TYR A 24 -4.37 6.37 -0.48
CA TYR A 24 -5.81 6.17 -0.56
C TYR A 24 -6.54 7.45 -0.97
N GLN A 25 -6.21 8.59 -0.38
CA GLN A 25 -6.80 9.88 -0.71
C GLN A 25 -6.53 10.26 -2.18
N ILE A 26 -5.30 10.09 -2.66
CA ILE A 26 -4.91 10.37 -4.05
C ILE A 26 -5.79 9.59 -5.04
N TYR A 27 -6.13 8.32 -4.77
CA TYR A 27 -6.87 7.48 -5.70
C TYR A 27 -8.37 7.36 -5.45
N ASN A 28 -8.87 7.84 -4.30
CA ASN A 28 -10.27 7.64 -3.90
C ASN A 28 -10.98 8.91 -3.43
N LYS A 29 -10.33 10.07 -3.47
CA LYS A 29 -10.94 11.35 -3.10
C LYS A 29 -10.84 12.35 -4.24
N ASP A 30 -11.80 13.27 -4.26
CA ASP A 30 -11.71 14.46 -5.09
C ASP A 30 -10.66 15.40 -4.48
N ILE A 31 -9.42 15.25 -4.93
CA ILE A 31 -8.29 16.09 -4.49
C ILE A 31 -8.53 17.57 -4.87
N GLY A 32 -9.24 17.85 -5.96
CA GLY A 32 -9.56 19.21 -6.40
C GLY A 32 -10.53 19.94 -5.46
N ALA A 33 -11.37 19.20 -4.75
CA ALA A 33 -12.24 19.73 -3.70
C ALA A 33 -11.51 19.96 -2.36
N ILE A 34 -10.29 19.44 -2.17
CA ILE A 34 -9.50 19.66 -0.96
C ILE A 34 -8.92 21.07 -1.01
N LYS A 35 -9.36 21.94 -0.09
CA LYS A 35 -8.77 23.27 0.05
C LYS A 35 -7.30 23.14 0.43
N GLN A 36 -6.41 23.65 -0.42
CA GLN A 36 -5.02 23.85 -0.04
C GLN A 36 -4.96 24.74 1.19
N GLN A 37 -4.12 24.33 2.14
CA GLN A 37 -3.86 25.14 3.32
C GLN A 37 -3.10 26.39 2.86
N GLU A 38 -3.63 27.58 3.11
CA GLU A 38 -2.95 28.84 2.82
C GLU A 38 -1.73 28.97 3.74
N THR A 39 -0.60 28.45 3.29
CA THR A 39 0.70 28.58 3.96
C THR A 39 1.68 29.31 3.05
N GLU A 40 2.71 29.92 3.63
CA GLU A 40 3.79 30.58 2.89
C GLU A 40 4.52 29.61 1.94
N TYR A 41 4.50 28.31 2.26
CA TYR A 41 5.12 27.22 1.49
C TYR A 41 4.08 26.11 1.22
N PRO A 42 3.20 26.28 0.22
CA PRO A 42 2.02 25.42 0.03
C PRO A 42 2.35 24.00 -0.43
N LEU A 43 3.54 23.77 -0.99
CA LEU A 43 3.98 22.50 -1.59
C LEU A 43 4.90 21.72 -0.64
N SER A 44 4.40 21.38 0.53
CA SER A 44 5.07 20.49 1.48
C SER A 44 5.27 19.09 0.87
N THR A 45 6.32 18.39 1.31
CA THR A 45 6.61 17.00 0.87
C THR A 45 5.54 15.97 1.31
N THR A 46 4.59 16.42 2.16
CA THR A 46 3.42 15.66 2.62
C THR A 46 2.10 16.12 2.02
N ASP A 47 2.11 17.15 1.16
CA ASP A 47 0.91 17.71 0.53
C ASP A 47 0.39 16.82 -0.60
N ILE A 48 -0.78 16.20 -0.37
CA ILE A 48 -1.45 15.33 -1.35
C ILE A 48 -2.07 16.10 -2.52
N THR A 49 -2.13 17.43 -2.45
CA THR A 49 -2.60 18.29 -3.55
C THR A 49 -1.48 18.69 -4.50
N HIS A 50 -0.23 18.27 -4.24
CA HIS A 50 0.90 18.60 -5.09
C HIS A 50 0.68 18.08 -6.53
N PRO A 51 0.80 18.94 -7.57
CA PRO A 51 0.40 18.60 -8.94
C PRO A 51 1.26 17.51 -9.59
N VAL A 52 2.43 17.20 -9.03
CA VAL A 52 3.27 16.09 -9.51
C VAL A 52 2.66 14.71 -9.24
N LEU A 53 1.77 14.59 -8.25
CA LEU A 53 1.23 13.31 -7.82
C LEU A 53 0.34 12.68 -8.90
N SER A 54 -0.33 13.49 -9.72
CA SER A 54 -1.10 13.02 -10.88
C SER A 54 -0.21 12.55 -12.05
N LYS A 55 1.09 12.88 -12.02
CA LYS A 55 2.05 12.52 -13.09
C LYS A 55 2.74 11.19 -12.86
N VAL A 56 2.58 10.57 -11.69
CA VAL A 56 3.24 9.31 -11.32
C VAL A 56 2.22 8.22 -10.95
N LYS A 57 2.57 6.95 -11.14
CA LYS A 57 1.84 5.80 -10.57
C LYS A 57 2.58 5.30 -9.34
N PHE A 58 1.90 5.31 -8.19
CA PHE A 58 2.38 4.61 -6.99
C PHE A 58 2.11 3.11 -7.09
N GLU A 59 3.16 2.30 -7.06
CA GLU A 59 3.10 0.84 -7.04
C GLU A 59 3.30 0.34 -5.61
N LEU A 60 2.22 -0.13 -4.99
CA LEU A 60 2.24 -0.65 -3.63
C LEU A 60 3.04 -1.96 -3.56
N ARG A 61 4.02 -2.01 -2.66
CA ARG A 61 4.88 -3.18 -2.39
C ARG A 61 4.79 -3.53 -0.90
N PRO A 62 3.68 -4.13 -0.42
CA PRO A 62 3.66 -4.66 0.94
C PRO A 62 4.81 -5.68 1.08
N ILE A 63 5.50 -5.67 2.20
CA ILE A 63 6.60 -6.58 2.52
C ILE A 63 6.42 -7.14 3.94
N ASP A 64 7.24 -8.12 4.29
CA ASP A 64 7.46 -8.53 5.68
C ASP A 64 8.77 -7.89 6.14
N PHE A 65 8.67 -6.73 6.77
CA PHE A 65 9.83 -5.97 7.22
C PHE A 65 10.54 -6.65 8.40
N GLY A 66 9.82 -7.42 9.22
CA GLY A 66 10.43 -8.22 10.29
C GLY A 66 11.43 -9.23 9.73
N SER A 67 11.02 -9.94 8.67
CA SER A 67 11.89 -10.87 7.93
C SER A 67 13.05 -10.15 7.23
N LEU A 68 12.84 -8.96 6.69
CA LEU A 68 13.88 -8.15 6.05
C LEU A 68 14.94 -7.67 7.06
N SER A 69 14.50 -7.14 8.20
CA SER A 69 15.36 -6.63 9.27
C SER A 69 16.28 -7.72 9.82
N ALA A 70 15.78 -8.96 9.97
CA ALA A 70 16.58 -10.10 10.40
C ALA A 70 17.71 -10.48 9.40
N ARG A 71 17.54 -10.16 8.10
CA ARG A 71 18.49 -10.49 7.02
C ARG A 71 19.46 -9.36 6.69
N THR A 72 19.21 -8.15 7.19
CA THR A 72 20.03 -6.97 6.93
C THR A 72 20.78 -6.59 8.21
N THR A 73 22.09 -6.81 8.26
CA THR A 73 22.96 -6.58 9.42
C THR A 73 23.13 -5.10 9.83
N LYS A 74 22.29 -4.19 9.32
CA LYS A 74 22.24 -2.75 9.66
C LYS A 74 20.85 -2.27 10.06
N GLY A 75 19.96 -3.17 10.50
CA GLY A 75 18.64 -2.79 11.00
C GLY A 75 18.76 -1.79 12.16
N VAL A 76 18.15 -0.61 12.01
CA VAL A 76 18.01 0.38 13.08
C VAL A 76 17.39 -0.32 14.27
N GLN A 77 18.19 -0.56 15.32
CA GLN A 77 17.70 -1.04 16.61
C GLN A 77 16.89 0.09 17.27
N VAL A 78 15.61 0.23 16.90
CA VAL A 78 14.66 1.10 17.64
C VAL A 78 14.38 0.51 19.03
N THR A 79 14.83 -0.71 19.29
CA THR A 79 14.59 -1.45 20.52
C THR A 79 15.67 -1.17 21.57
N ARG A 80 15.55 -0.02 22.26
CA ARG A 80 16.00 0.16 23.67
C ARG A 80 15.75 1.54 24.27
N ASN A 81 15.26 2.52 23.50
CA ASN A 81 14.98 3.86 24.03
C ASN A 81 13.46 4.05 24.27
N PRO A 82 12.99 4.10 25.54
CA PRO A 82 11.57 4.21 25.87
C PRO A 82 10.92 5.51 25.38
N ILE A 83 11.70 6.58 25.17
CA ILE A 83 11.21 7.84 24.62
C ILE A 83 10.93 7.70 23.11
N ARG A 84 11.83 7.04 22.37
CA ARG A 84 11.64 6.79 20.93
C ARG A 84 10.48 5.83 20.67
N GLY A 85 10.26 4.85 21.56
CA GLY A 85 9.09 3.97 21.51
C GLY A 85 7.77 4.74 21.63
N LYS A 86 7.62 5.59 22.65
CA LYS A 86 6.43 6.45 22.80
C LYS A 86 6.23 7.40 21.63
N TYR A 87 7.31 8.01 21.12
CA TYR A 87 7.25 8.92 19.98
C TYR A 87 6.73 8.24 18.70
N THR A 88 7.00 6.94 18.53
CA THR A 88 6.61 6.17 17.33
C THR A 88 5.09 6.08 17.16
N TRP A 89 4.32 6.24 18.24
CA TRP A 89 2.85 6.26 18.22
C TRP A 89 2.29 7.68 18.32
N SER A 90 2.86 8.52 19.19
CA SER A 90 2.37 9.88 19.39
C SER A 90 2.51 10.76 18.15
N ASP A 91 3.56 10.58 17.34
CA ASP A 91 3.77 11.40 16.16
C ASP A 91 2.78 11.11 15.02
N PRO A 92 2.58 9.85 14.59
CA PRO A 92 1.51 9.52 13.66
C PRO A 92 0.12 9.88 14.20
N ALA A 93 -0.16 9.68 15.49
CA ALA A 93 -1.43 10.06 16.10
C ALA A 93 -1.74 11.56 15.97
N ARG A 94 -0.74 12.44 16.13
CA ARG A 94 -0.89 13.90 15.92
C ARG A 94 -1.09 14.29 14.44
N THR A 95 -0.70 13.41 13.53
CA THR A 95 -0.79 13.66 12.09
C THR A 95 -2.15 13.24 11.52
N LEU A 96 -2.83 12.26 12.10
CA LEU A 96 -4.12 11.76 11.61
C LEU A 96 -5.19 12.85 11.41
N PRO A 97 -5.41 13.80 12.34
CA PRO A 97 -6.41 14.87 12.13
C PRO A 97 -6.08 15.76 10.93
N LYS A 98 -4.79 15.99 10.65
CA LYS A 98 -4.34 16.75 9.47
C LYS A 98 -4.65 16.03 8.16
N LEU A 99 -4.84 14.71 8.21
CA LEU A 99 -5.27 13.88 7.10
C LEU A 99 -6.79 13.64 7.11
N GLY A 100 -7.55 14.34 7.94
CA GLY A 100 -9.02 14.17 8.05
C GLY A 100 -9.44 12.87 8.74
N ILE A 101 -8.57 12.27 9.55
CA ILE A 101 -8.86 11.07 10.33
C ILE A 101 -8.94 11.44 11.81
N GLU A 102 -10.16 11.43 12.37
CA GLU A 102 -10.43 11.77 13.78
C GLU A 102 -10.30 10.57 14.75
N LYS A 103 -9.98 9.38 14.20
CA LYS A 103 -9.78 8.18 15.02
C LYS A 103 -8.48 8.29 15.82
N LYS A 104 -8.48 7.74 17.03
CA LYS A 104 -7.28 7.66 17.86
C LYS A 104 -6.36 6.56 17.35
N LEU A 105 -5.07 6.84 17.38
CA LEU A 105 -4.02 5.84 17.18
C LEU A 105 -3.29 5.66 18.51
N GLU A 106 -3.29 4.45 19.02
CA GLU A 106 -2.68 4.08 20.29
C GLU A 106 -1.71 2.92 20.08
N GLU A 107 -0.77 2.76 21.02
CA GLU A 107 0.16 1.63 21.01
C GLU A 107 -0.63 0.31 21.10
N PRO A 108 -0.49 -0.62 20.14
CA PRO A 108 -1.19 -1.89 20.14
C PRO A 108 -0.80 -2.74 21.35
N ASN A 109 -1.73 -3.57 21.81
CA ASN A 109 -1.48 -4.44 22.94
C ASN A 109 -0.37 -5.45 22.58
N PRO A 110 0.73 -5.51 23.37
CA PRO A 110 1.91 -6.31 23.06
C PRO A 110 1.66 -7.82 23.12
N SER A 111 0.53 -8.28 23.69
CA SER A 111 0.15 -9.70 23.68
C SER A 111 -0.21 -10.24 22.30
N TRP A 112 -0.52 -9.35 21.34
CA TRP A 112 -0.84 -9.74 19.98
C TRP A 112 -0.15 -8.89 18.91
N TRP A 113 0.64 -7.88 19.27
CA TRP A 113 1.46 -7.14 18.32
C TRP A 113 2.94 -7.59 18.42
N PRO A 114 3.68 -7.75 17.31
CA PRO A 114 3.26 -7.55 15.91
C PRO A 114 2.38 -8.69 15.35
N GLN A 115 1.61 -8.40 14.31
CA GLN A 115 0.80 -9.39 13.59
C GLN A 115 1.59 -9.98 12.41
N GLY A 116 1.33 -11.26 12.11
CA GLY A 116 1.83 -11.89 10.88
C GLY A 116 1.14 -11.33 9.64
N VAL A 117 1.91 -10.80 8.69
CA VAL A 117 1.37 -10.05 7.53
C VAL A 117 1.23 -10.89 6.25
N SER A 118 1.59 -12.17 6.27
CA SER A 118 1.66 -12.99 5.05
C SER A 118 0.33 -13.06 4.27
N LEU A 119 -0.79 -13.32 4.97
CA LEU A 119 -2.08 -13.45 4.29
C LEU A 119 -2.58 -12.11 3.76
N VAL A 120 -2.49 -11.05 4.55
CA VAL A 120 -2.92 -9.70 4.13
C VAL A 120 -2.09 -9.17 2.96
N ASN A 121 -0.78 -9.47 2.92
CA ASN A 121 0.08 -9.14 1.79
C ASN A 121 -0.35 -9.91 0.52
N LYS A 122 -0.62 -11.22 0.65
CA LYS A 122 -1.06 -12.04 -0.48
C LYS A 122 -2.39 -11.58 -1.07
N VAL A 123 -3.37 -11.21 -0.23
CA VAL A 123 -4.61 -10.60 -0.72
C VAL A 123 -4.32 -9.29 -1.46
N ALA A 124 -3.42 -8.45 -0.94
CA ALA A 124 -2.99 -7.24 -1.61
C ALA A 124 -2.47 -7.54 -3.03
N TYR A 125 -1.59 -8.54 -3.19
CA TYR A 125 -1.04 -8.92 -4.50
C TYR A 125 -2.10 -9.44 -5.47
N ILE A 126 -3.07 -10.22 -4.99
CA ILE A 126 -4.21 -10.69 -5.81
C ILE A 126 -5.02 -9.48 -6.32
N LEU A 127 -5.23 -8.48 -5.47
CA LEU A 127 -5.98 -7.28 -5.84
C LEU A 127 -5.19 -6.35 -6.78
N MET A 128 -3.88 -6.22 -6.63
CA MET A 128 -3.10 -5.18 -7.33
C MET A 128 -2.19 -5.67 -8.47
N CYS A 129 -1.87 -6.96 -8.55
CA CYS A 129 -0.95 -7.49 -9.55
C CYS A 129 -1.70 -8.37 -10.55
N ARG A 130 -1.84 -7.89 -11.80
CA ARG A 130 -2.50 -8.60 -12.90
C ARG A 130 -2.01 -10.04 -13.06
N ASP A 131 -0.70 -10.23 -13.18
CA ASP A 131 -0.11 -11.54 -13.42
C ASP A 131 -0.21 -12.46 -12.21
N THR A 132 -0.11 -11.89 -11.00
CA THR A 132 -0.28 -12.67 -9.76
C THR A 132 -1.67 -13.24 -9.64
N PHE A 133 -2.71 -12.42 -9.91
CA PHE A 133 -4.08 -12.91 -9.95
C PHE A 133 -4.23 -14.02 -10.98
N HIS A 134 -3.78 -13.77 -12.21
CA HIS A 134 -3.91 -14.70 -13.33
C HIS A 134 -3.27 -16.06 -13.04
N ASN A 135 -2.03 -16.05 -12.56
CA ASN A 135 -1.30 -17.27 -12.25
C ASN A 135 -1.89 -17.98 -11.02
N ALA A 136 -2.32 -17.22 -9.99
CA ALA A 136 -3.00 -17.80 -8.84
C ALA A 136 -4.33 -18.47 -9.23
N ALA A 137 -5.11 -17.84 -10.09
CA ALA A 137 -6.37 -18.37 -10.58
C ALA A 137 -6.16 -19.68 -11.36
N LYS A 138 -5.15 -19.74 -12.24
CA LYS A 138 -4.75 -20.97 -12.94
C LYS A 138 -4.31 -22.10 -11.99
N GLU A 139 -3.63 -21.76 -10.89
CA GLU A 139 -3.15 -22.74 -9.91
C GLU A 139 -4.27 -23.33 -9.05
N VAL A 140 -5.32 -22.57 -8.78
CA VAL A 140 -6.30 -22.89 -7.71
C VAL A 140 -7.69 -23.22 -8.26
N ILE A 141 -8.10 -22.65 -9.40
CA ILE A 141 -9.44 -22.83 -9.96
C ILE A 141 -9.43 -23.98 -10.96
N SER A 142 -10.16 -25.07 -10.65
CA SER A 142 -10.13 -26.31 -11.45
C SER A 142 -10.54 -26.13 -12.92
N ASN A 143 -11.53 -25.28 -13.19
CA ASN A 143 -12.03 -25.02 -14.55
C ASN A 143 -11.69 -23.60 -15.01
N TYR A 144 -10.45 -23.19 -14.76
CA TYR A 144 -10.00 -21.83 -15.08
C TYR A 144 -10.16 -21.53 -16.59
N ASN A 145 -10.88 -20.45 -16.89
CA ASN A 145 -10.96 -19.86 -18.22
C ASN A 145 -10.61 -18.38 -18.16
N GLN A 146 -9.58 -17.97 -18.91
CA GLN A 146 -9.08 -16.61 -18.91
C GLN A 146 -10.14 -15.55 -19.28
N ALA A 147 -11.11 -15.90 -20.12
CA ALA A 147 -12.18 -14.99 -20.52
C ALA A 147 -13.09 -14.56 -19.34
N ASP A 148 -13.23 -15.43 -18.33
CA ASP A 148 -14.04 -15.13 -17.14
C ASP A 148 -13.34 -14.11 -16.22
N PHE A 149 -12.01 -14.05 -16.31
CA PHE A 149 -11.12 -13.24 -15.45
C PHE A 149 -10.43 -12.10 -16.23
N ASP A 150 -11.12 -11.51 -17.20
CA ASP A 150 -10.61 -10.38 -17.98
C ASP A 150 -10.07 -9.26 -17.07
N PRO A 151 -8.78 -8.92 -17.15
CA PRO A 151 -8.17 -7.89 -16.31
C PRO A 151 -8.42 -6.45 -16.79
N SER A 152 -9.14 -6.23 -17.89
CA SER A 152 -9.38 -4.89 -18.47
C SER A 152 -9.98 -3.88 -17.48
N TRP A 153 -10.79 -4.34 -16.52
CA TRP A 153 -11.36 -3.48 -15.46
C TRP A 153 -10.30 -2.73 -14.65
N ARG A 154 -9.08 -3.27 -14.56
CA ARG A 154 -7.96 -2.67 -13.81
C ARG A 154 -7.57 -1.32 -14.37
N ASP A 155 -7.72 -1.14 -15.68
CA ASP A 155 -7.28 0.04 -16.42
C ASP A 155 -8.37 1.13 -16.50
N THR A 156 -9.58 0.85 -16.00
CA THR A 156 -10.68 1.82 -15.94
C THR A 156 -10.27 3.04 -15.12
N ILE A 157 -10.39 4.25 -15.67
CA ILE A 157 -10.08 5.49 -14.96
C ILE A 157 -11.25 5.89 -14.06
N THR A 158 -10.96 6.18 -12.79
CA THR A 158 -11.95 6.64 -11.80
C THR A 158 -12.11 8.16 -11.86
N GLU A 159 -13.15 8.68 -11.20
CA GLU A 159 -13.37 10.13 -11.06
C GLU A 159 -12.19 10.86 -10.38
N ALA A 160 -11.43 10.16 -9.52
CA ALA A 160 -10.22 10.68 -8.88
C ALA A 160 -9.00 10.72 -9.84
N GLY A 161 -9.14 10.27 -11.09
CA GLY A 161 -8.10 10.32 -12.13
C GLY A 161 -7.11 9.15 -12.13
N GLY A 162 -7.21 8.23 -11.16
CA GLY A 162 -6.41 7.01 -11.09
C GLY A 162 -7.07 5.80 -11.75
N SER A 163 -6.32 4.72 -11.90
CA SER A 163 -6.89 3.43 -12.34
C SER A 163 -7.75 2.79 -11.23
N LEU A 164 -8.77 2.02 -11.61
CA LEU A 164 -9.64 1.30 -10.68
C LEU A 164 -8.86 0.27 -9.86
N GLU A 165 -7.81 -0.33 -10.44
CA GLU A 165 -6.84 -1.15 -9.70
C GLU A 165 -6.19 -0.35 -8.56
N SER A 166 -5.71 0.87 -8.83
CA SER A 166 -5.09 1.73 -7.82
C SER A 166 -6.08 2.15 -6.74
N ALA A 167 -7.33 2.43 -7.10
CA ALA A 167 -8.39 2.75 -6.15
C ALA A 167 -8.68 1.58 -5.20
N ILE A 168 -8.94 0.38 -5.76
CA ILE A 168 -9.20 -0.85 -4.99
C ILE A 168 -8.00 -1.24 -4.11
N ALA A 169 -6.79 -1.23 -4.66
CA ALA A 169 -5.59 -1.63 -3.95
C ALA A 169 -5.26 -0.68 -2.79
N SER A 170 -5.32 0.64 -3.03
CA SER A 170 -5.06 1.63 -1.99
C SER A 170 -6.14 1.64 -0.91
N GLU A 171 -7.42 1.47 -1.28
CA GLU A 171 -8.48 1.30 -0.29
C GLU A 171 -8.26 0.04 0.54
N TYR A 172 -7.96 -1.10 -0.08
CA TYR A 172 -7.68 -2.33 0.67
C TYR A 172 -6.57 -2.14 1.69
N VAL A 173 -5.43 -1.56 1.29
CA VAL A 173 -4.31 -1.30 2.20
C VAL A 173 -4.72 -0.39 3.35
N PHE A 174 -5.43 0.71 3.07
CA PHE A 174 -5.93 1.61 4.11
C PHE A 174 -6.90 0.90 5.05
N ARG A 175 -7.84 0.09 4.55
CA ARG A 175 -8.82 -0.64 5.38
C ARG A 175 -8.18 -1.71 6.26
N VAL A 176 -7.10 -2.35 5.79
CA VAL A 176 -6.31 -3.26 6.64
C VAL A 176 -5.69 -2.49 7.81
N TYR A 177 -5.06 -1.34 7.55
CA TYR A 177 -4.55 -0.50 8.64
C TYR A 177 -5.65 0.03 9.54
N GLU A 178 -6.80 0.45 8.99
CA GLU A 178 -7.93 0.92 9.78
C GLU A 178 -8.39 -0.16 10.76
N GLN A 179 -8.65 -1.37 10.27
CA GLN A 179 -9.07 -2.47 11.14
C GLN A 179 -8.00 -2.83 12.18
N PHE A 180 -6.73 -2.83 11.79
CA PHE A 180 -5.65 -3.24 12.68
C PHE A 180 -5.25 -2.18 13.71
N MET A 181 -4.94 -0.97 13.25
CA MET A 181 -4.32 0.09 14.03
C MET A 181 -5.34 1.04 14.66
N LEU A 182 -6.51 1.22 14.05
CA LEU A 182 -7.52 2.19 14.50
C LEU A 182 -8.72 1.51 15.19
N GLU A 183 -9.08 0.30 14.76
CA GLU A 183 -10.16 -0.50 15.37
C GLU A 183 -9.63 -1.63 16.27
N HIS A 184 -8.32 -1.82 16.36
CA HIS A 184 -7.66 -2.83 17.20
C HIS A 184 -8.10 -4.28 16.94
N ASN A 185 -8.51 -4.59 15.72
CA ASN A 185 -8.85 -5.95 15.28
C ASN A 185 -7.59 -6.71 14.85
N LYS A 186 -7.54 -8.02 15.13
CA LYS A 186 -6.39 -8.86 14.77
C LYS A 186 -6.50 -9.29 13.32
N LEU A 187 -5.42 -9.12 12.55
CA LEU A 187 -5.39 -9.47 11.12
C LEU A 187 -5.51 -10.96 10.84
N ARG A 188 -5.25 -11.82 11.84
CA ARG A 188 -5.43 -13.27 11.74
C ARG A 188 -6.88 -13.73 11.85
N ASP A 189 -7.80 -12.84 12.25
CA ASP A 189 -9.20 -13.19 12.40
C ASP A 189 -9.85 -13.18 11.01
N ASP A 190 -10.24 -14.35 10.51
CA ASP A 190 -10.71 -14.53 9.12
C ASP A 190 -11.84 -13.57 8.72
N GLY A 191 -12.74 -13.24 9.66
CA GLY A 191 -13.87 -12.34 9.45
C GLY A 191 -13.47 -10.87 9.19
N VAL A 192 -12.32 -10.43 9.70
CA VAL A 192 -11.82 -9.07 9.48
C VAL A 192 -11.42 -8.91 8.01
N LEU A 193 -10.61 -9.83 7.51
CA LEU A 193 -10.09 -9.77 6.15
C LEU A 193 -11.19 -10.00 5.11
N SER A 194 -12.10 -10.95 5.35
CA SER A 194 -13.25 -11.17 4.45
C SER A 194 -14.16 -9.95 4.40
N GLY A 195 -14.45 -9.33 5.55
CA GLY A 195 -15.30 -8.14 5.62
C GLY A 195 -14.70 -6.93 4.91
N ILE A 196 -13.38 -6.76 4.92
CA ILE A 196 -12.70 -5.70 4.15
C ILE A 196 -12.91 -5.93 2.64
N VAL A 197 -12.56 -7.13 2.15
CA VAL A 197 -12.61 -7.45 0.72
C VAL A 197 -14.06 -7.38 0.21
N GLU A 198 -15.01 -7.93 0.96
CA GLU A 198 -16.43 -7.88 0.61
C GLU A 198 -16.95 -6.45 0.45
N LYS A 199 -16.68 -5.57 1.43
CA LYS A 199 -17.12 -4.17 1.38
C LYS A 199 -16.52 -3.41 0.19
N ILE A 200 -15.27 -3.71 -0.18
CA ILE A 200 -14.62 -3.06 -1.34
C ILE A 200 -15.23 -3.60 -2.63
N LEU A 201 -15.30 -4.92 -2.80
CA LEU A 201 -15.81 -5.53 -4.03
C LEU A 201 -17.31 -5.23 -4.27
N ALA A 202 -18.10 -5.04 -3.22
CA ALA A 202 -19.49 -4.61 -3.34
C ALA A 202 -19.66 -3.24 -4.05
N LYS A 203 -18.66 -2.36 -3.96
CA LYS A 203 -18.67 -1.06 -4.66
C LYS A 203 -18.38 -1.16 -6.16
N TYR A 204 -17.75 -2.26 -6.58
CA TYR A 204 -17.23 -2.43 -7.94
C TYR A 204 -17.69 -3.77 -8.53
N PRO A 205 -18.97 -3.88 -8.97
CA PRO A 205 -19.55 -5.16 -9.41
C PRO A 205 -18.78 -5.84 -10.54
N GLU A 206 -18.26 -5.08 -11.51
CA GLU A 206 -17.47 -5.68 -12.60
C GLU A 206 -16.14 -6.21 -12.10
N ALA A 207 -15.38 -5.44 -11.31
CA ALA A 207 -14.14 -5.93 -10.70
C ALA A 207 -14.39 -7.16 -9.82
N SER A 208 -15.47 -7.14 -9.01
CA SER A 208 -15.89 -8.28 -8.18
C SER A 208 -16.14 -9.53 -9.03
N ARG A 209 -16.91 -9.41 -10.12
CA ARG A 209 -17.16 -10.51 -11.06
C ARG A 209 -15.86 -11.05 -11.65
N ARG A 210 -14.98 -10.18 -12.14
CA ARG A 210 -13.70 -10.55 -12.77
C ARG A 210 -12.65 -11.06 -11.80
N LEU A 211 -12.83 -10.85 -10.50
CA LEU A 211 -12.01 -11.44 -9.43
C LEU A 211 -12.61 -12.75 -8.89
N GLY A 212 -13.83 -13.13 -9.33
CA GLY A 212 -14.56 -14.28 -8.78
C GLY A 212 -15.15 -14.04 -7.38
N GLY A 213 -15.23 -12.79 -6.94
CA GLY A 213 -15.74 -12.39 -5.63
C GLY A 213 -14.78 -12.62 -4.46
N THR A 214 -15.24 -12.28 -3.26
CA THR A 214 -14.44 -12.30 -2.01
C THR A 214 -13.86 -13.67 -1.71
N SER A 215 -14.66 -14.73 -1.82
CA SER A 215 -14.24 -16.11 -1.54
C SER A 215 -13.08 -16.53 -2.43
N THR A 216 -13.18 -16.26 -3.73
CA THR A 216 -12.10 -16.55 -4.70
C THR A 216 -10.83 -15.80 -4.32
N VAL A 217 -10.90 -14.49 -4.09
CA VAL A 217 -9.72 -13.69 -3.70
C VAL A 217 -9.00 -14.27 -2.48
N LEU A 218 -9.75 -14.65 -1.43
CA LEU A 218 -9.18 -15.23 -0.22
C LEU A 218 -8.61 -16.63 -0.47
N GLU A 219 -9.28 -17.45 -1.28
CA GLU A 219 -8.82 -18.79 -1.62
C GLU A 219 -7.51 -18.75 -2.42
N LEU A 220 -7.43 -17.87 -3.42
CA LEU A 220 -6.21 -17.62 -4.19
C LEU A 220 -5.07 -17.19 -3.26
N ALA A 221 -5.31 -16.21 -2.37
CA ALA A 221 -4.31 -15.75 -1.43
C ALA A 221 -3.85 -16.85 -0.44
N LYS A 222 -4.74 -17.76 -0.03
CA LYS A 222 -4.42 -18.87 0.88
C LYS A 222 -3.62 -19.97 0.18
N LYS A 223 -3.99 -20.36 -1.05
CA LYS A 223 -3.50 -21.59 -1.71
C LYS A 223 -2.42 -21.37 -2.78
N SER A 224 -2.34 -20.19 -3.39
CA SER A 224 -1.46 -19.96 -4.55
C SER A 224 0.02 -19.92 -4.17
N LYS A 225 0.83 -20.59 -5.00
CA LYS A 225 2.30 -20.49 -4.99
C LYS A 225 2.75 -19.16 -5.62
N SER A 226 2.11 -18.72 -6.70
CA SER A 226 2.38 -17.43 -7.34
C SER A 226 2.26 -16.25 -6.37
N ALA A 227 1.19 -16.20 -5.56
CA ALA A 227 1.02 -15.16 -4.55
C ALA A 227 2.12 -15.20 -3.47
N LYS A 228 2.58 -16.41 -3.09
CA LYS A 228 3.70 -16.59 -2.16
C LYS A 228 5.03 -16.13 -2.76
N SER A 229 5.31 -16.46 -4.02
CA SER A 229 6.53 -16.04 -4.71
C SER A 229 6.62 -14.53 -4.86
N VAL A 230 5.52 -13.84 -5.16
CA VAL A 230 5.50 -12.37 -5.24
C VAL A 230 5.84 -11.73 -3.90
N ALA A 231 5.36 -12.30 -2.80
CA ALA A 231 5.71 -11.84 -1.45
C ALA A 231 7.22 -11.89 -1.18
N GLN A 232 7.84 -12.99 -1.58
CA GLN A 232 9.29 -13.18 -1.46
C GLN A 232 10.05 -12.22 -2.38
N GLY A 233 9.62 -12.12 -3.63
CA GLY A 233 10.23 -11.24 -4.64
C GLY A 233 10.23 -9.77 -4.23
N PHE A 234 9.14 -9.23 -3.67
CA PHE A 234 9.14 -7.85 -3.18
C PHE A 234 10.06 -7.63 -1.97
N THR A 235 10.18 -8.63 -1.09
CA THR A 235 11.10 -8.54 0.05
C THR A 235 12.56 -8.59 -0.42
N GLU A 236 12.88 -9.46 -1.37
CA GLU A 236 14.21 -9.57 -1.99
C GLU A 236 14.56 -8.32 -2.79
N GLU A 237 13.61 -7.77 -3.54
CA GLU A 237 13.77 -6.50 -4.25
C GLU A 237 14.05 -5.35 -3.27
N ALA A 238 13.29 -5.26 -2.17
CA ALA A 238 13.54 -4.26 -1.14
C ALA A 238 14.95 -4.36 -0.55
N ILE A 239 15.43 -5.59 -0.29
CA ILE A 239 16.82 -5.83 0.16
C ILE A 239 17.83 -5.39 -0.90
N GLY A 240 17.63 -5.79 -2.17
CA GLY A 240 18.51 -5.46 -3.27
C GLY A 240 18.62 -3.95 -3.55
N ARG A 241 17.54 -3.21 -3.27
CA ARG A 241 17.53 -1.75 -3.31
C ARG A 241 18.16 -1.10 -2.08
N GLY A 242 18.33 -1.81 -0.96
CA GLY A 242 18.88 -1.23 0.27
C GLY A 242 17.82 -0.54 1.15
N VAL A 243 16.55 -0.97 1.05
CA VAL A 243 15.48 -0.56 1.97
C VAL A 243 15.87 -0.96 3.40
N PHE A 244 16.00 0.01 4.30
CA PHE A 244 16.38 -0.21 5.70
C PHE A 244 15.27 0.17 6.70
N GLY A 245 14.15 0.69 6.21
CA GLY A 245 12.98 1.09 7.00
C GLY A 245 11.74 1.22 6.13
N VAL A 246 10.58 1.37 6.78
CA VAL A 246 9.28 1.53 6.09
C VAL A 246 8.45 2.67 6.70
N PRO A 247 7.70 3.45 5.91
CA PRO A 247 7.56 3.33 4.45
C PRO A 247 8.82 3.82 3.72
N THR A 248 9.11 3.23 2.57
CA THR A 248 10.18 3.66 1.66
C THR A 248 9.64 3.78 0.24
N PHE A 249 9.98 4.87 -0.42
CA PHE A 249 9.65 5.15 -1.81
C PHE A 249 10.90 4.94 -2.67
N SER A 250 10.77 4.27 -3.81
CA SER A 250 11.86 4.12 -4.77
C SER A 250 11.38 4.38 -6.19
N THR A 251 12.18 5.13 -6.94
CA THR A 251 11.93 5.41 -8.36
C THR A 251 12.37 4.22 -9.23
N GLU A 252 12.03 4.26 -10.52
CA GLU A 252 12.51 3.27 -11.49
C GLU A 252 14.03 3.33 -11.72
N GLN A 253 14.68 4.46 -11.45
CA GLN A 253 16.12 4.66 -11.65
C GLN A 253 16.95 4.31 -10.41
N GLY A 254 16.30 4.02 -9.28
CA GLY A 254 16.95 3.48 -8.09
C GLY A 254 17.18 4.50 -6.98
N GLU A 255 16.72 5.74 -7.11
CA GLU A 255 16.65 6.67 -5.99
C GLU A 255 15.72 6.13 -4.89
N ILE A 256 16.04 6.42 -3.63
CA ILE A 256 15.36 5.90 -2.44
C ILE A 256 15.09 7.03 -1.46
N PHE A 257 13.85 7.08 -0.99
CA PHE A 257 13.37 8.04 0.00
C PHE A 257 12.70 7.30 1.14
N TRP A 258 13.24 7.40 2.35
CA TRP A 258 12.73 6.71 3.52
C TRP A 258 12.02 7.68 4.45
N GLY A 259 10.79 7.38 4.84
CA GLY A 259 9.96 8.23 5.71
C GLY A 259 8.65 8.62 5.06
N ASN A 260 7.58 8.73 5.86
CA ASN A 260 6.22 9.03 5.37
C ASN A 260 6.08 10.42 4.71
N ASP A 261 7.07 11.26 4.94
CA ASP A 261 7.24 12.65 4.55
C ASP A 261 7.99 12.83 3.23
N HIS A 262 8.27 11.76 2.49
CA HIS A 262 8.97 11.84 1.20
C HIS A 262 8.18 11.33 0.00
N LEU A 263 6.86 11.17 0.15
CA LEU A 263 6.00 10.71 -0.94
C LEU A 263 6.05 11.65 -2.16
N VAL A 264 5.98 12.96 -1.92
CA VAL A 264 6.05 13.98 -2.98
C VAL A 264 7.46 14.06 -3.58
N ASP A 265 8.52 13.97 -2.76
CA ASP A 265 9.91 14.01 -3.25
C ASP A 265 10.19 12.89 -4.26
N ALA A 266 9.78 11.66 -3.92
CA ALA A 266 9.93 10.52 -4.81
C ALA A 266 9.15 10.71 -6.12
N ALA A 267 7.98 11.34 -6.05
CA ALA A 267 7.16 11.64 -7.22
C ALA A 267 7.77 12.74 -8.11
N ILE A 268 8.38 13.78 -7.51
CA ILE A 268 9.14 14.81 -8.25
C ILE A 268 10.28 14.16 -9.03
N ILE A 269 11.14 13.42 -8.33
CA ILE A 269 12.31 12.80 -8.97
C ILE A 269 11.89 11.80 -10.05
N ALA A 270 10.88 10.95 -9.79
CA ALA A 270 10.35 10.04 -10.80
C ALA A 270 9.81 10.78 -12.04
N SER A 271 9.12 11.91 -11.85
CA SER A 271 8.58 12.71 -12.96
C SER A 271 9.67 13.40 -13.77
N GLU A 272 10.68 13.98 -13.12
CA GLU A 272 11.79 14.68 -13.80
C GLU A 272 12.65 13.70 -14.61
N ASN A 273 12.98 12.57 -14.01
CA ASN A 273 13.72 11.48 -14.64
C ASN A 273 13.03 10.95 -15.91
N HIS A 274 11.69 10.91 -15.92
CA HIS A 274 10.91 10.53 -17.08
C HIS A 274 10.99 11.56 -18.22
N VAL A 275 10.90 12.85 -17.89
CA VAL A 275 11.00 13.94 -18.88
C VAL A 275 12.39 13.97 -19.52
N THR A 276 13.45 13.79 -18.74
CA THR A 276 14.82 13.75 -19.25
C THR A 276 15.02 12.56 -20.19
N LYS A 277 14.52 11.38 -19.84
CA LYS A 277 14.58 10.19 -20.70
C LYS A 277 13.80 10.35 -22.01
N ALA A 278 12.67 11.06 -22.00
CA ALA A 278 11.87 11.30 -23.20
C ALA A 278 12.50 12.29 -24.20
N LYS A 279 13.52 13.05 -23.78
CA LYS A 279 14.24 14.02 -24.63
C LYS A 279 15.50 13.44 -25.28
N LEU A 280 15.93 12.25 -24.87
CA LEU A 280 17.08 11.50 -25.41
C LEU A 280 16.58 10.47 -26.43
#